data_AF-T1IPW3-F1
#
_entry.id   AF-T1IPW3-F1
#
_cell.length_a   1.000
_cell.length_b   1.000
_cell.length_c   1.000
_cell.angle_alpha   90.00
_cell.angle_beta   90.00
_cell.angle_gamma   90.00
#
_symmetry.space_group_name_H-M   'P 1'
#
loop_
_entity.id
_entity.type
_entity.pdbx_description
1 polymer ?
#
loop_
_entity_poly.entity_id
_entity_poly.type
_entity_poly.pdbx_seq_one_letter_code
_entity_poly.pdbx_strand_id
1 'polypeptide(L)'
;MHYGGTTSLAQLWLGNSPKVRWETFLGCFSNTFSHQLLFERVPFHFIVLCIVLNHMIQNLNIEEWEIDAFIAQGIIVNKCDVSFLKKINIDRLNARAVHLSSIFMRGVSCSLFVLCTCSYPFPMSNAMPWNFFDGKLFHHFYLRAMQKERFVNHRERIKFPLAMFLKLKGVIVENTKFQK
;
A
#
# COMPACT_ATOMS: atom_id res chain seq x y z
N MET A 1 16.44 23.55 1.28
CA MET A 1 15.19 23.14 1.97
C MET A 1 14.17 24.25 1.79
N HIS A 2 13.31 24.15 0.77
CA HIS A 2 12.17 25.06 0.63
C HIS A 2 11.01 24.50 1.44
N TYR A 3 10.86 24.96 2.69
CA TYR A 3 9.61 24.79 3.41
C TYR A 3 8.61 25.76 2.80
N GLY A 4 7.78 25.28 1.86
CA GLY A 4 6.53 25.95 1.52
C GLY A 4 5.72 26.15 2.80
N GLY A 5 5.17 27.34 3.00
CA GLY A 5 4.60 27.80 4.28
C GLY A 5 3.77 26.71 4.96
N THR A 6 4.14 26.37 6.20
CA THR A 6 3.43 25.39 7.00
C THR A 6 1.97 25.82 7.17
N THR A 7 1.04 24.98 6.71
CA THR A 7 -0.39 25.20 6.94
C THR A 7 -0.63 25.29 8.45
N SER A 8 -1.34 26.33 8.90
CA SER A 8 -1.70 26.42 10.31
C SER A 8 -2.78 25.40 10.68
N LEU A 9 -2.80 24.94 11.93
CA LEU A 9 -3.84 24.04 12.41
C LEU A 9 -5.25 24.61 12.21
N ALA A 10 -5.39 25.93 12.37
CA ALA A 10 -6.64 26.64 12.10
C ALA A 10 -7.07 26.52 10.63
N GLN A 11 -6.14 26.66 9.67
CA GLN A 11 -6.45 26.49 8.25
C GLN A 11 -6.85 25.04 7.90
N LEU A 12 -6.26 24.05 8.57
CA LEU A 12 -6.56 22.63 8.34
C LEU A 12 -7.90 22.19 8.97
N TRP A 13 -8.17 22.62 10.20
CA TRP A 13 -9.32 22.17 10.98
C TRP A 13 -10.57 23.03 10.78
N LEU A 14 -10.39 24.35 10.66
CA LEU A 14 -11.51 25.28 10.45
C LEU A 14 -11.72 25.60 8.96
N GLY A 15 -10.72 25.34 8.12
CA GLY A 15 -10.82 25.53 6.68
C GLY A 15 -11.47 24.36 5.95
N ASN A 16 -11.92 24.64 4.73
CA ASN A 16 -12.58 23.68 3.84
C ASN A 16 -11.79 23.40 2.56
N SER A 17 -10.47 23.54 2.58
CA SER A 17 -9.63 23.26 1.41
C SER A 17 -9.26 21.77 1.34
N PRO A 18 -9.77 21.01 0.34
CA PRO A 18 -9.36 19.62 0.16
C PRO A 18 -7.87 19.50 -0.13
N LYS A 19 -7.33 20.43 -0.93
CA LYS A 19 -5.90 20.47 -1.29
C LYS A 19 -5.02 20.51 -0.05
N VAL A 20 -5.33 21.39 0.90
CA VAL A 20 -4.58 21.54 2.16
C VAL A 20 -4.62 20.25 3.00
N ARG A 21 -5.77 19.60 3.09
CA ARG A 21 -5.92 18.32 3.81
C ARG A 21 -5.04 17.23 3.19
N TRP A 22 -5.01 17.17 1.87
CA TRP A 22 -4.19 16.22 1.12
C TRP A 22 -2.70 16.49 1.23
N GLU A 23 -2.28 17.73 1.05
CA GLU A 23 -0.87 18.12 1.19
C GLU A 23 -0.38 17.88 2.62
N THR A 24 -1.20 18.16 3.63
CA THR A 24 -0.86 17.86 5.03
C THR A 24 -0.76 16.35 5.28
N PHE A 25 -1.76 15.58 4.81
CA PHE A 25 -1.74 14.12 4.96
C PHE A 25 -0.53 13.48 4.29
N LEU A 26 -0.22 13.88 3.05
CA LEU A 26 0.94 13.37 2.34
C LEU A 26 2.26 13.86 2.96
N GLY A 27 2.29 15.09 3.49
CA GLY A 27 3.45 15.66 4.17
C GLY A 27 3.80 14.95 5.48
N CYS A 28 2.86 14.24 6.12
CA CYS A 28 3.15 13.37 7.26
C CYS A 28 3.94 12.12 6.89
N PHE A 29 4.02 11.78 5.60
CA PHE A 29 4.87 10.71 5.07
C PHE A 29 6.03 11.36 4.32
N SER A 30 7.22 10.78 4.35
CA SER A 30 8.50 11.36 3.89
C SER A 30 8.51 11.85 2.42
N ASN A 31 7.87 13.00 2.13
CA ASN A 31 7.82 13.75 0.86
C ASN A 31 7.71 12.91 -0.43
N THR A 32 7.06 11.74 -0.39
CA THR A 32 7.30 10.78 -1.46
C THR A 32 6.45 11.00 -2.71
N PHE A 33 5.24 11.54 -2.55
CA PHE A 33 4.28 11.63 -3.65
C PHE A 33 3.91 13.08 -3.96
N SER A 34 3.91 13.47 -5.24
CA SER A 34 3.11 14.62 -5.66
C SER A 34 1.64 14.24 -5.58
N HIS A 35 0.80 15.08 -4.98
CA HIS A 35 -0.63 14.80 -4.81
C HIS A 35 -1.29 14.40 -6.15
N GLN A 36 -0.96 15.08 -7.26
CA GLN A 36 -1.47 14.77 -8.60
C GLN A 36 -1.22 13.32 -9.04
N LEU A 37 -0.09 12.74 -8.66
CA LEU A 37 0.28 11.39 -9.08
C LEU A 37 -0.56 10.32 -8.38
N LEU A 38 -0.88 10.48 -7.09
CA LEU A 38 -1.65 9.48 -6.35
C LEU A 38 -3.12 9.40 -6.84
N PHE A 39 -3.77 10.54 -7.05
CA PHE A 39 -5.20 10.56 -7.43
C PHE A 39 -5.46 10.09 -8.86
N GLU A 40 -4.64 10.52 -9.81
CA GLU A 40 -4.84 10.17 -11.21
C GLU A 40 -4.43 8.72 -11.49
N ARG A 41 -3.46 8.21 -10.72
CA ARG A 41 -2.85 6.91 -10.99
C ARG A 41 -3.39 5.79 -10.12
N VAL A 42 -4.02 6.02 -8.98
CA VAL A 42 -4.35 4.92 -8.07
C VAL A 42 -5.80 5.00 -7.56
N PRO A 43 -6.58 3.90 -7.60
CA PRO A 43 -7.86 3.84 -6.90
C PRO A 43 -7.70 4.17 -5.42
N PHE A 44 -8.61 4.95 -4.84
CA PHE A 44 -8.50 5.43 -3.46
C PHE A 44 -8.20 4.34 -2.42
N HIS A 45 -8.73 3.13 -2.61
CA HIS A 45 -8.52 2.03 -1.67
C HIS A 45 -7.09 1.46 -1.66
N PHE A 46 -6.23 1.86 -2.61
CA PHE A 46 -4.81 1.48 -2.62
C PHE A 46 -3.88 2.60 -2.14
N ILE A 47 -4.40 3.79 -1.79
CA ILE A 47 -3.55 4.92 -1.38
C ILE A 47 -2.71 4.56 -0.15
N VAL A 48 -3.33 3.95 0.87
CA VAL A 48 -2.62 3.54 2.09
C VAL A 48 -1.60 2.44 1.79
N LEU A 49 -1.95 1.47 0.94
CA LEU A 49 -1.00 0.45 0.46
C LEU A 49 0.24 1.10 -0.17
N CYS A 50 0.03 2.05 -1.09
CA CYS A 50 1.11 2.74 -1.79
C CYS A 50 2.03 3.50 -0.84
N ILE A 51 1.44 4.29 0.07
CA ILE A 51 2.18 5.13 1.00
C ILE A 51 3.01 4.28 1.97
N VAL A 52 2.40 3.24 2.55
CA VAL A 52 3.09 2.39 3.54
C VAL A 52 4.21 1.59 2.88
N LEU A 53 3.98 0.99 1.71
CA LEU A 53 5.02 0.21 1.02
C LEU A 53 6.18 1.08 0.58
N ASN A 54 5.90 2.28 0.06
CA ASN A 54 6.96 3.21 -0.28
C ASN A 54 7.79 3.59 0.95
N HIS A 55 7.15 3.94 2.06
CA HIS A 55 7.83 4.23 3.31
C HIS A 55 8.67 3.04 3.80
N MET A 56 8.18 1.80 3.65
CA MET A 56 8.94 0.59 3.94
C MET A 56 10.18 0.45 3.04
N ILE A 57 10.09 0.77 1.75
CA ILE A 57 11.26 0.73 0.83
C ILE A 57 12.35 1.69 1.29
N GLN A 58 11.96 2.89 1.74
CA GLN A 58 12.90 3.92 2.18
C GLN A 58 13.56 3.60 3.52
N ASN A 59 12.86 2.93 4.42
CA ASN A 59 13.29 2.78 5.82
C ASN A 59 13.70 1.36 6.22
N LEU A 60 13.48 0.37 5.36
CA LEU A 60 13.81 -1.03 5.63
C LEU A 60 14.74 -1.62 4.57
N ASN A 61 15.50 -2.64 4.98
CA ASN A 61 16.17 -3.52 4.04
C ASN A 61 15.18 -4.54 3.45
N ILE A 62 14.25 -4.06 2.64
CA ILE A 62 13.29 -4.84 1.86
C ILE A 62 13.79 -4.99 0.43
N GLU A 63 13.52 -6.14 -0.19
CA GLU A 63 13.82 -6.50 -1.58
C GLU A 63 12.64 -6.19 -2.51
N GLU A 64 12.90 -5.96 -3.79
CA GLU A 64 11.86 -5.57 -4.77
C GLU A 64 10.78 -6.66 -4.92
N TRP A 65 11.17 -7.94 -4.91
CA TRP A 65 10.23 -9.06 -5.02
C TRP A 65 9.31 -9.21 -3.80
N GLU A 66 9.71 -8.69 -2.64
CA GLU A 66 8.87 -8.69 -1.42
C GLU A 66 7.76 -7.64 -1.54
N ILE A 67 8.08 -6.50 -2.15
CA ILE A 67 7.10 -5.47 -2.51
C ILE A 67 6.11 -6.04 -3.54
N ASP A 68 6.62 -6.78 -4.53
CA ASP A 68 5.77 -7.42 -5.53
C ASP A 68 4.75 -8.39 -4.88
N ALA A 69 5.14 -9.12 -3.83
CA ALA A 69 4.22 -9.98 -3.09
C ALA A 69 3.11 -9.20 -2.37
N PHE A 70 3.42 -8.03 -1.78
CA PHE A 70 2.43 -7.14 -1.17
C PHE A 70 1.44 -6.56 -2.20
N ILE A 71 1.93 -6.17 -3.37
CA ILE A 71 1.08 -5.64 -4.44
C ILE A 71 0.20 -6.76 -4.99
N ALA A 72 0.78 -7.93 -5.27
CA ALA A 72 0.06 -9.07 -5.83
C ALA A 72 -1.12 -9.51 -4.93
N GLN A 73 -0.87 -9.70 -3.63
CA GLN A 73 -1.94 -10.05 -2.69
C GLN A 73 -2.99 -8.95 -2.59
N GLY A 74 -2.57 -7.68 -2.58
CA GLY A 74 -3.48 -6.56 -2.35
C GLY A 74 -4.45 -6.36 -3.49
N ILE A 75 -4.07 -6.69 -4.72
CA ILE A 75 -5.00 -6.65 -5.85
C ILE A 75 -5.93 -7.87 -5.87
N ILE A 76 -5.43 -9.03 -5.41
CA ILE A 76 -6.17 -10.29 -5.45
C ILE A 76 -7.17 -10.41 -4.30
N VAL A 77 -6.93 -9.80 -3.13
CA VAL A 77 -7.79 -9.91 -1.95
C VAL A 77 -9.25 -9.55 -2.24
N ASN A 78 -9.51 -8.50 -3.02
CA ASN A 78 -10.87 -8.07 -3.38
C ASN A 78 -11.53 -8.93 -4.47
N LYS A 79 -10.80 -9.88 -5.05
CA LYS A 79 -11.29 -10.79 -6.08
C LYS A 79 -11.51 -12.21 -5.57
N CYS A 80 -11.03 -12.50 -4.36
CA CYS A 80 -11.18 -13.80 -3.72
C CYS A 80 -12.47 -13.83 -2.90
N ASP A 81 -13.22 -14.92 -3.01
CA ASP A 81 -14.27 -15.22 -2.05
C ASP A 81 -13.66 -15.84 -0.78
N VAL A 82 -14.45 -15.87 0.29
CA VAL A 82 -14.04 -16.47 1.57
C VAL A 82 -13.67 -17.95 1.40
N SER A 83 -14.33 -18.65 0.47
CA SER A 83 -14.07 -20.06 0.16
C SER A 83 -12.67 -20.27 -0.43
N PHE A 84 -12.21 -19.39 -1.31
CA PHE A 84 -10.87 -19.41 -1.88
C PHE A 84 -9.82 -19.14 -0.80
N LEU A 85 -10.01 -18.10 0.02
CA LEU A 85 -9.06 -17.76 1.09
C LEU A 85 -8.90 -18.91 2.11
N LYS A 86 -9.99 -19.64 2.40
CA LYS A 86 -9.95 -20.85 3.24
C LYS A 86 -9.09 -21.95 2.62
N LYS A 87 -9.16 -22.15 1.30
CA LYS A 87 -8.41 -23.19 0.56
C LYS A 87 -6.92 -22.89 0.37
N ILE A 88 -6.48 -21.65 0.58
CA ILE A 88 -5.05 -21.32 0.57
C ILE A 88 -4.36 -22.20 1.61
N ASN A 89 -3.41 -23.01 1.17
CA ASN A 89 -2.59 -23.82 2.05
C ASN A 89 -1.19 -23.21 2.13
N ILE A 90 -0.69 -23.02 3.35
CA ILE A 90 0.66 -22.51 3.60
C ILE A 90 1.44 -23.66 4.23
N ASP A 91 2.24 -24.34 3.41
CA ASP A 91 2.99 -25.52 3.85
C ASP A 91 4.11 -25.17 4.84
N ARG A 92 4.58 -23.91 4.84
CA ARG A 92 5.65 -23.44 5.73
C ARG A 92 5.50 -21.98 6.11
N LEU A 93 5.62 -21.71 7.42
CA LEU A 93 5.75 -20.35 7.92
C LEU A 93 7.16 -19.79 7.65
N ASN A 94 7.21 -18.61 7.05
CA ASN A 94 8.40 -17.80 6.85
C ASN A 94 8.39 -16.62 7.84
N ALA A 95 9.38 -16.55 8.73
CA ALA A 95 9.46 -15.53 9.77
C ALA A 95 9.59 -14.10 9.21
N ARG A 96 10.28 -13.94 8.07
CA ARG A 96 10.45 -12.64 7.42
C ARG A 96 9.14 -12.14 6.82
N ALA A 97 8.34 -13.01 6.21
CA ALA A 97 6.99 -12.66 5.76
C ALA A 97 6.11 -12.17 6.93
N VAL A 98 6.11 -12.88 8.06
CA VAL A 98 5.35 -12.48 9.27
C VAL A 98 5.85 -11.15 9.83
N HIS A 99 7.16 -10.93 9.84
CA HIS A 99 7.75 -9.68 10.32
C HIS A 99 7.36 -8.49 9.43
N LEU A 100 7.48 -8.64 8.10
CA LEU A 100 7.13 -7.60 7.14
C LEU A 100 5.64 -7.29 7.18
N SER A 101 4.76 -8.29 7.29
CA SER A 101 3.32 -8.05 7.43
C SER A 101 2.98 -7.30 8.73
N SER A 102 3.67 -7.61 9.84
CA SER A 102 3.50 -6.87 11.08
C SER A 102 3.94 -5.41 10.95
N ILE A 103 5.07 -5.12 10.28
CA ILE A 103 5.52 -3.74 10.06
C ILE A 103 4.54 -3.01 9.15
N PHE A 104 4.11 -3.65 8.05
CA PHE A 104 3.13 -3.10 7.14
C PHE A 104 1.84 -2.70 7.87
N MET A 105 1.27 -3.60 8.70
CA MET A 105 0.04 -3.30 9.45
C MET A 105 0.20 -2.20 10.50
N ARG A 106 1.39 -2.03 11.08
CA ARG A 106 1.72 -0.88 11.93
C ARG A 106 1.71 0.41 11.11
N GLY A 107 2.30 0.40 9.91
CA GLY A 107 2.24 1.51 8.97
C GLY A 107 0.81 1.87 8.59
N VAL A 108 -0.04 0.88 8.27
CA VAL A 108 -1.47 1.08 7.98
C VAL A 108 -2.18 1.73 9.16
N SER A 109 -1.95 1.23 10.38
CA SER A 109 -2.55 1.79 11.60
C SER A 109 -2.13 3.24 11.82
N CYS A 110 -0.85 3.55 11.62
CA CYS A 110 -0.34 4.92 11.66
C CYS A 110 -1.04 5.82 10.63
N SER A 111 -1.17 5.34 9.39
CA SER A 111 -1.84 6.09 8.32
C SER A 111 -3.31 6.41 8.63
N LEU A 112 -4.02 5.54 9.36
CA LEU A 112 -5.37 5.83 9.82
C LEU A 112 -5.42 6.96 10.85
N PHE A 113 -4.46 7.04 11.77
CA PHE A 113 -4.35 8.17 12.69
C PHE A 113 -4.05 9.47 11.94
N VAL A 114 -3.10 9.44 11.01
CA VAL A 114 -2.77 10.60 10.17
C VAL A 114 -3.99 11.08 9.38
N LEU A 115 -4.77 10.15 8.81
CA LEU A 115 -6.01 10.47 8.09
C LEU A 115 -6.99 11.25 8.96
N CYS A 116 -7.19 10.82 10.21
CA CYS A 116 -8.08 11.48 11.17
C CYS A 116 -7.57 12.88 11.53
N THR A 117 -6.25 13.03 11.76
CA THR A 117 -5.64 14.31 12.13
C THR A 117 -5.64 15.34 11.00
N CYS A 118 -5.66 14.88 9.75
CA CYS A 118 -5.65 15.72 8.55
C CYS A 118 -7.07 16.06 8.04
N SER A 119 -8.09 15.98 8.91
CA SER A 119 -9.49 16.29 8.58
C SER A 119 -10.07 15.42 7.46
N TYR A 120 -9.67 14.15 7.37
CA TYR A 120 -10.18 13.17 6.41
C TYR A 120 -10.11 13.64 4.95
N PRO A 121 -8.91 13.73 4.36
CA PRO A 121 -8.75 14.06 2.94
C PRO A 121 -9.51 13.10 1.99
N PHE A 122 -9.79 11.87 2.43
CA PHE A 122 -10.65 10.90 1.75
C PHE A 122 -11.46 10.04 2.73
N PRO A 123 -12.50 9.32 2.27
CA PRO A 123 -13.30 8.46 3.13
C PRO A 123 -12.46 7.38 3.81
N MET A 124 -12.61 7.26 5.13
CA MET A 124 -11.94 6.22 5.94
C MET A 124 -12.25 4.81 5.44
N SER A 125 -13.44 4.57 4.88
CA SER A 125 -13.81 3.29 4.26
C SER A 125 -12.79 2.81 3.23
N ASN A 126 -12.13 3.74 2.52
CA ASN A 126 -11.14 3.42 1.50
C ASN A 126 -9.77 3.15 2.13
N ALA A 127 -9.49 3.68 3.31
CA ALA A 127 -8.23 3.48 4.03
C ALA A 127 -8.15 2.12 4.76
N MET A 128 -9.29 1.41 4.88
CA MET A 128 -9.35 0.22 5.72
C MET A 128 -8.53 -0.96 5.13
N PRO A 129 -7.78 -1.69 5.97
CA PRO A 129 -6.84 -2.73 5.51
C PRO A 129 -7.49 -3.87 4.73
N TRP A 130 -8.75 -4.21 5.03
CA TRP A 130 -9.46 -5.30 4.33
C TRP A 130 -9.66 -5.04 2.83
N ASN A 131 -9.49 -3.79 2.37
CA ASN A 131 -9.55 -3.48 0.94
C ASN A 131 -8.26 -3.83 0.19
N PHE A 132 -7.16 -4.14 0.86
CA PHE A 132 -5.86 -4.30 0.20
C PHE A 132 -4.89 -5.24 0.92
N PHE A 133 -5.30 -5.89 2.01
CA PHE A 133 -4.41 -6.78 2.76
C PHE A 133 -5.13 -7.95 3.40
N ASP A 134 -4.62 -9.15 3.13
CA ASP A 134 -4.89 -10.38 3.88
C ASP A 134 -3.56 -11.08 4.18
N GLY A 135 -3.29 -11.36 5.46
CA GLY A 135 -2.00 -11.89 5.89
C GLY A 135 -1.70 -13.30 5.36
N LYS A 136 -2.73 -14.13 5.19
CA LYS A 136 -2.59 -15.50 4.66
C LYS A 136 -2.32 -15.46 3.16
N LEU A 137 -3.04 -14.61 2.43
CA LEU A 137 -2.85 -14.38 1.01
C LEU A 137 -1.49 -13.75 0.72
N PHE A 138 -1.06 -12.77 1.52
CA PHE A 138 0.28 -12.20 1.44
C PHE A 138 1.36 -13.27 1.57
N HIS A 139 1.25 -14.12 2.59
CA HIS A 139 2.23 -15.18 2.83
C HIS A 139 2.30 -16.19 1.68
N HIS A 140 1.15 -16.55 1.09
CA HIS A 140 1.08 -17.35 -0.13
C HIS A 140 1.85 -16.71 -1.29
N PHE A 141 1.58 -15.44 -1.59
CA PHE A 141 2.30 -14.72 -2.64
C PHE A 141 3.79 -14.53 -2.34
N TYR A 142 4.15 -14.33 -1.08
CA TYR A 142 5.53 -14.19 -0.64
C TYR A 142 6.36 -15.46 -0.90
N LEU A 143 5.83 -16.63 -0.54
CA LEU A 143 6.53 -17.91 -0.78
C LEU A 143 6.73 -18.18 -2.27
N ARG A 144 5.72 -17.85 -3.09
CA ARG A 144 5.80 -17.99 -4.56
C ARG A 144 6.82 -17.03 -5.17
N ALA A 145 6.81 -15.77 -4.73
CA ALA A 145 7.78 -14.75 -5.16
C ALA A 145 9.23 -15.16 -4.80
N MET A 146 9.43 -15.70 -3.59
CA MET A 146 10.72 -16.20 -3.12
C MET A 146 11.25 -17.34 -4.00
N GLN A 147 10.36 -18.16 -4.56
CA GLN A 147 10.68 -19.23 -5.52
C GLN A 147 10.78 -18.73 -6.97
N LYS A 148 10.72 -17.40 -7.19
CA LYS A 148 10.72 -16.75 -8.52
C LYS A 148 9.57 -17.21 -9.43
N GLU A 149 8.47 -17.71 -8.84
CA GLU A 149 7.29 -18.03 -9.61
C GLU A 149 6.63 -16.76 -10.14
N ARG A 150 6.13 -16.82 -11.37
CA ARG A 150 5.30 -15.74 -11.91
C ARG A 150 3.96 -15.73 -11.18
N PHE A 151 3.52 -14.53 -10.77
CA PHE A 151 2.18 -14.30 -10.22
C PHE A 151 1.06 -14.60 -11.23
N VAL A 152 1.41 -14.67 -12.52
CA VAL A 152 0.54 -15.07 -13.63
C VAL A 152 0.55 -16.60 -13.76
N ASN A 153 -0.05 -17.34 -12.84
CA ASN A 153 -0.22 -18.79 -13.00
C ASN A 153 -1.69 -19.15 -13.23
N HIS A 154 -1.94 -19.93 -14.28
CA HIS A 154 -3.26 -20.43 -14.70
C HIS A 154 -3.98 -21.31 -13.66
N ARG A 155 -3.29 -21.73 -12.59
CA ARG A 155 -3.81 -22.65 -11.57
C ARG A 155 -4.92 -22.06 -10.70
N GLU A 156 -4.94 -20.73 -10.52
CA GLU A 156 -5.85 -20.08 -9.57
C GLU A 156 -7.22 -19.70 -10.18
N ARG A 157 -7.45 -19.95 -11.48
CA ARG A 157 -8.64 -19.50 -12.26
C ARG A 157 -8.94 -17.99 -12.21
N ILE A 158 -8.19 -17.20 -11.45
CA ILE A 158 -8.30 -15.75 -11.37
C ILE A 158 -7.31 -15.13 -12.36
N LYS A 159 -7.83 -14.33 -13.30
CA LYS A 159 -6.99 -13.55 -14.21
C LYS A 159 -6.23 -12.49 -13.42
N PHE A 160 -4.91 -12.66 -13.30
CA PHE A 160 -4.05 -11.71 -12.61
C PHE A 160 -4.08 -10.34 -13.34
N PRO A 161 -4.47 -9.25 -12.68
CA PRO A 161 -4.60 -7.93 -13.30
C PRO A 161 -3.25 -7.22 -13.42
N LEU A 162 -2.42 -7.68 -14.35
CA LEU A 162 -1.06 -7.17 -14.58
C LEU A 162 -0.99 -5.65 -14.77
N ALA A 163 -1.95 -5.05 -15.47
CA ALA A 163 -1.98 -3.60 -15.68
C ALA A 163 -2.08 -2.83 -14.35
N MET A 164 -2.94 -3.28 -13.43
CA MET A 164 -3.05 -2.67 -12.10
C MET A 164 -1.77 -2.89 -11.28
N PHE A 165 -1.21 -4.10 -11.34
CA PHE A 165 0.05 -4.42 -10.69
C PHE A 165 1.17 -3.48 -11.10
N LEU A 166 1.38 -3.28 -12.40
CA LEU A 166 2.40 -2.38 -12.94
C LEU A 166 2.11 -0.92 -12.56
N LYS A 167 0.83 -0.50 -12.56
CA LYS A 167 0.43 0.86 -12.17
C LYS A 167 0.75 1.14 -10.70
N LEU A 168 0.38 0.22 -9.79
CA LEU A 168 0.69 0.33 -8.36
C LEU A 168 2.20 0.29 -8.12
N LYS A 169 2.92 -0.63 -8.76
CA LYS A 169 4.37 -0.75 -8.64
C LYS A 169 5.07 0.54 -9.04
N GLY A 170 4.69 1.12 -10.19
CA GLY A 170 5.27 2.38 -10.67
C GLY A 170 5.12 3.55 -9.68
N VAL A 171 3.99 3.62 -8.98
CA VAL A 171 3.77 4.61 -7.91
C VAL A 171 4.57 4.27 -6.65
N ILE A 172 4.56 3.00 -6.22
CA ILE A 172 5.22 2.56 -5.00
C ILE A 172 6.74 2.74 -5.05
N VAL A 173 7.38 2.54 -6.20
CA VAL A 173 8.84 2.65 -6.32
C VAL A 173 9.32 4.08 -6.59
N GLU A 174 8.42 5.04 -6.78
CA GLU A 174 8.76 6.43 -7.05
C GLU A 174 9.54 7.06 -5.88
N ASN A 175 10.62 7.78 -6.21
CA ASN A 175 11.56 8.38 -5.26
C ASN A 175 12.18 7.35 -4.29
N THR A 176 12.40 6.11 -4.75
CA THR A 176 13.03 5.05 -3.96
C THR A 176 14.23 4.40 -4.66
N LYS A 177 14.96 3.56 -3.92
CA LYS A 177 16.07 2.74 -4.44
C LYS A 177 15.67 1.76 -5.57
N PHE A 178 14.38 1.56 -5.81
CA PHE A 178 13.87 0.68 -6.87
C PHE A 178 13.39 1.44 -8.12
N GLN A 179 13.45 2.77 -8.12
CA GLN A 179 13.18 3.56 -9.32
C GLN A 179 14.32 3.36 -10.33
N LYS A 180 13.97 2.90 -11.53
CA LYS A 180 14.89 2.76 -12.67
C LYS A 180 14.83 3.98 -13.57
#